data_AF-A0A9D8YNH7-F1
#
_entry.id   AF-A0A9D8YNH7-F1
#
_cell.length_a   1.000
_cell.length_b   1.000
_cell.length_c   1.000
_cell.angle_alpha   90.00
_cell.angle_beta   90.00
_cell.angle_gamma   90.00
#
_symmetry.space_group_name_H-M   'P 1'
#
loop_
_entity.id
_entity.type
_entity.pdbx_description
1 polymer ?
#
loop_
_entity_poly.entity_id
_entity_poly.type
_entity_poly.pdbx_seq_one_letter_code
_entity_poly.pdbx_strand_id
1 'polypeptide(L)'
;MSADQHRWGEKGSTIEAVVVFEDWLGPVSALIQSVDNKHYAVIYLIAWKAPELKRRIFALRAIQKRAAEVYLRNIRSDYCDLDRKKNEAEALFAAADPVSLLIRTSDNMIEGASATDANPPQKPWRDISPDDYLKWKEQLAD
;
A
#
# COMPACT_ATOMS: atom_id res chain seq x y z
N MET A 1 -13.60 -6.45 -17.39
CA MET A 1 -14.30 -6.50 -16.09
C MET A 1 -14.40 -5.06 -15.62
N SER A 2 -15.60 -4.51 -15.57
CA SER A 2 -15.85 -3.07 -15.49
C SER A 2 -16.30 -2.61 -14.10
N ALA A 3 -15.81 -1.44 -13.70
CA ALA A 3 -16.49 -0.46 -12.84
C ALA A 3 -16.65 -0.73 -11.33
N ASP A 4 -15.85 -1.61 -10.72
CA ASP A 4 -15.49 -1.41 -9.31
C ASP A 4 -14.29 -0.46 -9.27
N GLN A 5 -14.54 0.82 -9.51
CA GLN A 5 -13.63 1.89 -9.09
C GLN A 5 -13.57 1.83 -7.58
N HIS A 6 -12.70 0.96 -7.07
CA HIS A 6 -12.36 0.89 -5.67
C HIS A 6 -11.95 2.32 -5.25
N ARG A 7 -12.67 2.89 -4.26
CA ARG A 7 -12.52 4.29 -3.78
C ARG A 7 -11.14 4.62 -3.20
N TRP A 8 -10.12 3.79 -3.45
CA TRP A 8 -8.73 4.04 -3.09
C TRP A 8 -8.22 5.39 -3.62
N GLY A 9 -8.82 5.95 -4.67
CA GLY A 9 -8.43 7.25 -5.21
C GLY A 9 -9.14 8.46 -4.61
N GLU A 10 -10.07 8.28 -3.67
CA GLU A 10 -10.88 9.39 -3.16
C GLU A 10 -10.15 10.17 -2.07
N LYS A 11 -9.98 11.48 -2.32
CA LYS A 11 -9.38 12.39 -1.36
C LYS A 11 -10.24 12.48 -0.09
N GLY A 12 -9.58 12.40 1.06
CA GLY A 12 -10.22 12.41 2.37
C GLY A 12 -10.62 11.02 2.87
N SER A 13 -10.56 9.97 2.03
CA SER A 13 -10.73 8.60 2.51
C SER A 13 -9.59 8.20 3.45
N THR A 14 -9.93 7.45 4.49
CA THR A 14 -8.97 6.92 5.46
C THR A 14 -8.66 5.47 5.15
N ILE A 15 -7.37 5.13 5.22
CA ILE A 15 -6.89 3.76 5.16
C ILE A 15 -6.43 3.29 6.54
N GLU A 16 -6.62 2.02 6.82
CA GLU A 16 -6.16 1.39 8.06
C GLU A 16 -5.14 0.31 7.72
N ALA A 17 -3.96 0.35 8.36
CA ALA A 17 -2.98 -0.72 8.25
C ALA A 17 -3.45 -1.91 9.12
N VAL A 18 -3.86 -2.99 8.46
CA VAL A 18 -4.29 -4.23 9.13
C VAL A 18 -3.08 -5.06 9.54
N VAL A 19 -2.06 -5.09 8.69
CA VAL A 19 -0.77 -5.75 8.96
C VAL A 19 0.33 -4.90 8.36
N VAL A 20 1.32 -4.54 9.16
CA VAL A 20 2.52 -3.84 8.70
C VAL A 20 3.61 -4.89 8.47
N PHE A 21 4.12 -4.97 7.24
CA PHE A 21 5.20 -5.90 6.89
C PHE A 21 6.57 -5.29 7.15
N GLU A 22 6.70 -3.99 6.89
CA GLU A 22 7.90 -3.22 7.15
C GLU A 22 7.53 -1.81 7.64
N ASP A 23 8.20 -1.35 8.69
CA ASP A 23 8.01 -0.03 9.29
C ASP A 23 9.33 0.74 9.33
N TRP A 24 9.29 2.00 8.90
CA TRP A 24 10.34 2.98 9.09
C TRP A 24 9.70 4.34 9.35
N LEU A 25 9.59 4.68 10.64
CA LEU A 25 8.92 5.89 11.13
C LEU A 25 7.46 5.97 10.64
N GLY A 26 6.83 4.81 10.46
CA GLY A 26 5.55 4.58 9.81
C GLY A 26 5.65 3.52 8.69
N PRO A 27 4.52 3.05 8.11
CA PRO A 27 4.52 1.95 7.17
C PRO A 27 5.38 2.20 5.94
N VAL A 28 6.28 1.27 5.64
CA VAL A 28 6.96 1.13 4.34
C VAL A 28 6.16 0.21 3.45
N SER A 29 5.69 -0.92 3.99
CA SER A 29 4.77 -1.80 3.29
C SER A 29 3.76 -2.40 4.27
N ALA A 30 2.52 -2.55 3.79
CA ALA A 30 1.42 -3.02 4.63
C ALA A 30 0.28 -3.61 3.81
N LEU A 31 -0.46 -4.54 4.43
CA LEU A 31 -1.84 -4.84 4.06
C LEU A 31 -2.72 -3.77 4.70
N ILE A 32 -3.42 -3.02 3.86
CA ILE A 32 -4.37 -2.00 4.28
C ILE A 32 -5.79 -2.41 3.97
N GLN A 33 -6.71 -1.80 4.70
CA GLN A 33 -8.14 -1.85 4.43
C GLN A 33 -8.69 -0.43 4.32
N SER A 34 -9.56 -0.19 3.34
CA SER A 34 -10.34 1.06 3.31
C SER A 34 -11.40 1.00 4.40
N VAL A 35 -11.50 2.07 5.20
CA VAL A 35 -12.48 2.16 6.29
C VAL A 35 -13.92 2.05 5.77
N ASP A 36 -14.18 2.66 4.61
CA ASP A 36 -15.52 2.86 4.06
C ASP A 36 -16.11 1.62 3.39
N ASN A 37 -15.30 0.87 2.64
CA ASN A 37 -15.79 -0.24 1.80
C ASN A 37 -15.19 -1.61 2.15
N LYS A 38 -14.30 -1.66 3.16
CA LYS A 38 -13.66 -2.89 3.65
C LYS A 38 -12.87 -3.68 2.59
N HIS A 39 -12.55 -3.06 1.45
CA HIS A 39 -11.65 -3.64 0.47
C HIS A 39 -10.21 -3.67 0.99
N TYR A 40 -9.45 -4.65 0.54
CA TYR A 40 -8.06 -4.84 0.91
C TYR A 40 -7.14 -4.44 -0.24
N ALA A 41 -6.01 -3.86 0.12
CA ALA A 41 -4.92 -3.59 -0.81
C ALA A 41 -3.59 -3.75 -0.09
N VAL A 42 -2.52 -3.98 -0.84
CA VAL A 42 -1.16 -3.83 -0.32
C VAL A 42 -0.60 -2.51 -0.79
N ILE A 43 0.11 -1.85 0.12
CA ILE A 43 0.87 -0.64 -0.19
C ILE A 43 2.36 -0.92 -0.07
N TYR A 44 3.13 -0.23 -0.90
CA TYR A 44 4.57 -0.14 -0.76
C TYR A 44 5.03 1.30 -1.00
N LEU A 45 5.93 1.77 -0.15
CA LEU A 45 6.44 3.14 -0.16
C LEU A 45 7.24 3.38 -1.43
N ILE A 46 6.94 4.48 -2.10
CA ILE A 46 7.62 4.91 -3.33
C ILE A 46 8.43 6.16 -3.10
N ALA A 47 7.90 7.08 -2.30
CA ALA A 47 8.55 8.33 -1.98
C ALA A 47 7.98 8.94 -0.69
N TRP A 48 8.68 9.90 -0.11
CA TRP A 48 8.21 10.68 1.01
C TRP A 48 8.69 12.13 0.91
N LYS A 49 7.93 13.04 1.51
CA LYS A 49 8.34 14.44 1.63
C LYS A 49 9.29 14.61 2.80
N ALA A 50 10.56 14.91 2.52
CA ALA A 50 11.51 15.34 3.53
C ALA A 50 11.23 16.80 3.98
N PRO A 51 11.60 17.19 5.22
CA PRO A 51 12.19 16.35 6.27
C PRO A 51 11.14 15.63 7.15
N GLU A 52 9.86 15.98 7.01
CA GLU A 52 8.82 15.63 8.00
C GLU A 52 8.36 14.17 7.96
N LEU A 53 8.60 13.43 6.85
CA LEU A 53 8.19 12.02 6.66
C LEU A 53 6.69 11.72 6.80
N LYS A 54 5.86 12.75 7.04
CA LYS A 54 4.41 12.64 7.21
C LYS A 54 3.68 12.41 5.91
N ARG A 55 4.11 13.09 4.85
CA ARG A 55 3.55 12.91 3.50
C ARG A 55 4.31 11.83 2.76
N ARG A 56 3.61 10.77 2.44
CA ARG A 56 4.16 9.57 1.80
C ARG A 56 3.39 9.29 0.52
N ILE A 57 4.09 8.80 -0.48
CA ILE A 57 3.50 8.30 -1.72
C ILE A 57 3.70 6.79 -1.70
N PHE A 58 2.58 6.08 -1.80
CA PHE A 58 2.55 4.64 -1.89
C PHE A 58 2.05 4.23 -3.27
N ALA A 59 2.54 3.10 -3.74
CA ALA A 59 1.86 2.35 -4.77
C ALA A 59 0.95 1.34 -4.09
N LEU A 60 -0.31 1.35 -4.50
CA LEU A 60 -1.39 0.57 -3.96
C LEU A 60 -1.82 -0.47 -4.99
N ARG A 61 -1.81 -1.74 -4.61
CA ARG A 61 -2.31 -2.84 -5.43
C ARG A 61 -3.49 -3.47 -4.75
N ALA A 62 -4.63 -3.50 -5.44
CA ALA A 62 -5.83 -4.13 -4.92
C ALA A 62 -5.58 -5.62 -4.69
N ILE A 63 -6.19 -6.15 -3.63
CA ILE A 63 -6.16 -7.58 -3.33
C ILE A 63 -7.59 -8.10 -3.29
N GLN A 64 -7.81 -9.24 -3.93
CA GLN A 64 -9.07 -9.94 -3.82
C GLN A 64 -9.36 -10.26 -2.35
N LYS A 65 -10.54 -9.89 -1.87
CA LYS A 65 -10.95 -10.10 -0.47
C LYS A 65 -10.64 -11.51 0.05
N ARG A 66 -10.90 -12.54 -0.75
CA ARG A 66 -10.61 -13.93 -0.39
C ARG A 66 -9.13 -14.19 -0.12
N ALA A 67 -8.22 -13.62 -0.90
CA ALA A 67 -6.78 -13.77 -0.69
C ALA A 67 -6.33 -13.10 0.62
N ALA A 68 -6.84 -11.89 0.89
CA ALA A 68 -6.57 -11.20 2.15
C ALA A 68 -7.12 -11.98 3.37
N GLU A 69 -8.32 -12.53 3.28
CA GLU A 69 -8.92 -13.33 4.36
C GLU A 69 -8.15 -14.62 4.63
N VAL A 70 -7.68 -15.31 3.59
CA VAL A 70 -6.82 -16.49 3.73
C VAL A 70 -5.53 -16.12 4.42
N TYR A 71 -4.86 -15.05 3.99
CA TYR A 71 -3.65 -14.55 4.61
C TYR A 71 -3.87 -14.23 6.09
N LEU A 72 -4.90 -13.44 6.43
CA LEU A 72 -5.22 -13.04 7.79
C LEU A 72 -5.52 -14.23 8.70
N ARG A 73 -6.22 -15.24 8.19
CA ARG A 73 -6.46 -16.49 8.91
C ARG A 73 -5.16 -17.25 9.14
N ASN A 74 -4.31 -17.34 8.12
CA ASN A 74 -3.06 -18.05 8.20
C ASN A 74 -2.17 -17.39 9.26
N ILE A 75 -1.87 -16.09 9.17
CA ILE A 75 -0.94 -15.44 10.12
C ILE A 75 -1.39 -15.41 11.58
N ARG A 76 -2.68 -15.66 11.86
CA ARG A 76 -3.23 -15.74 13.23
C ARG A 76 -3.00 -17.08 13.91
N SER A 77 -2.66 -18.12 13.16
CA SER A 77 -2.41 -19.43 13.77
C SER A 77 -1.00 -19.43 14.36
N ASP A 78 -0.82 -20.05 15.52
CA ASP A 78 0.49 -20.17 16.15
C ASP A 78 1.40 -21.06 15.28
N TYR A 79 2.51 -20.50 14.85
CA TYR A 79 3.55 -21.23 14.13
C TYR A 79 4.89 -21.06 14.83
N CYS A 80 5.59 -22.18 15.06
CA CYS A 80 6.99 -22.18 15.48
C CYS A 80 7.97 -21.90 14.33
N ASP A 81 7.46 -21.79 13.11
CA ASP A 81 8.23 -21.54 11.89
C ASP A 81 8.31 -20.02 11.61
N LEU A 82 9.53 -19.49 11.69
CA LEU A 82 9.83 -18.08 11.46
C LEU A 82 9.69 -17.67 9.99
N ASP A 83 9.85 -18.60 9.04
CA ASP A 83 9.82 -18.32 7.60
C ASP A 83 8.39 -18.29 7.06
N ARG A 84 7.45 -18.93 7.75
CA ARG A 84 6.06 -19.03 7.29
C ARG A 84 5.40 -17.67 7.12
N LYS A 85 5.64 -16.71 8.02
CA LYS A 85 5.09 -15.35 7.91
C LYS A 85 5.59 -14.63 6.66
N LYS A 86 6.87 -14.82 6.33
CA LYS A 86 7.48 -14.25 5.13
C LYS A 86 6.88 -14.87 3.87
N ASN A 87 6.77 -16.20 3.82
CA ASN A 87 6.19 -16.92 2.69
C ASN A 87 4.73 -16.53 2.44
N GLU A 88 3.93 -16.37 3.50
CA GLU A 88 2.54 -15.91 3.40
C GLU A 88 2.44 -14.47 2.88
N ALA A 89 3.35 -13.58 3.30
CA ALA A 89 3.41 -12.22 2.78
C ALA A 89 3.78 -12.21 1.29
N GLU A 90 4.79 -12.98 0.88
CA GLU A 90 5.18 -13.12 -0.52
C GLU A 90 4.03 -13.66 -1.39
N ALA A 91 3.31 -14.67 -0.90
CA ALA A 91 2.14 -15.21 -1.58
C ALA A 91 1.01 -14.16 -1.72
N LEU A 92 0.79 -13.34 -0.70
CA LEU A 92 -0.17 -12.24 -0.74
C LEU A 92 0.22 -11.18 -1.78
N PHE A 93 1.50 -10.78 -1.83
CA PHE A 93 2.01 -9.85 -2.84
C PHE A 93 1.89 -10.40 -4.26
N ALA A 94 2.13 -11.71 -4.44
CA ALA A 94 1.96 -12.38 -5.74
C ALA A 94 0.49 -12.47 -6.18
N ALA A 95 -0.45 -12.48 -5.24
CA ALA A 95 -1.90 -12.49 -5.51
C ALA A 95 -2.49 -11.08 -5.71
N ALA A 96 -1.72 -10.02 -5.49
CA ALA A 96 -2.15 -8.64 -5.71
C ALA A 96 -2.25 -8.32 -7.21
N ASP A 97 -3.09 -7.34 -7.55
CA ASP A 97 -3.18 -6.85 -8.93
C ASP A 97 -1.79 -6.41 -9.43
N PRO A 98 -1.33 -6.83 -10.63
CA PRO A 98 -0.07 -6.38 -11.18
C PRO A 98 0.00 -4.86 -11.39
N VAL A 99 -1.16 -4.21 -11.47
CA VAL A 99 -1.29 -2.77 -11.71
C VAL A 99 -1.46 -2.01 -10.40
N SER A 100 -0.76 -0.87 -10.26
CA SER A 100 -0.81 -0.08 -9.03
C SER A 100 -1.44 1.30 -9.26
N LEU A 101 -2.23 1.76 -8.29
CA LEU A 101 -2.63 3.16 -8.15
C LEU A 101 -1.59 3.88 -7.29
N LEU A 102 -1.18 5.10 -7.62
CA LEU A 102 -0.39 5.90 -6.70
C LEU A 102 -1.33 6.63 -5.75
N ILE A 103 -1.03 6.60 -4.46
CA ILE A 103 -1.74 7.38 -3.44
C ILE A 103 -0.76 8.21 -2.63
N ARG A 104 -1.08 9.47 -2.39
CA ARG A 104 -0.42 10.33 -1.42
C ARG A 104 -1.21 10.31 -0.13
N THR A 105 -0.54 10.08 0.99
CA THR A 105 -1.18 10.06 2.30
C THR A 105 -0.50 11.01 3.27
N SER A 106 -1.27 11.58 4.18
CA SER A 106 -0.80 12.21 5.42
C SER A 106 -1.60 11.64 6.59
N ASP A 107 -0.93 11.15 7.62
CA ASP A 107 -1.57 10.57 8.83
C ASP A 107 -2.69 9.56 8.51
N ASN A 108 -2.42 8.65 7.56
CA ASN A 108 -3.35 7.62 7.05
C ASN A 108 -4.56 8.12 6.25
N MET A 109 -4.68 9.41 6.01
CA MET A 109 -5.69 9.99 5.13
C MET A 109 -5.12 10.16 3.72
N ILE A 110 -5.91 9.80 2.70
CA ILE A 110 -5.55 9.99 1.30
C ILE A 110 -5.70 11.47 0.94
N GLU A 111 -4.60 12.11 0.55
CA GLU A 111 -4.55 13.50 0.10
C GLU A 111 -4.60 13.66 -1.42
N GLY A 112 -4.42 12.57 -2.17
CA GLY A 112 -4.41 12.58 -3.63
C GLY A 112 -4.10 11.21 -4.20
N ALA A 113 -4.51 10.97 -5.44
CA ALA A 113 -4.29 9.72 -6.14
C ALA A 113 -4.00 9.94 -7.63
N SER A 114 -3.32 9.00 -8.27
CA SER A 114 -3.06 9.09 -9.70
C SER A 114 -4.34 8.84 -10.50
N ALA A 115 -4.51 9.57 -11.60
CA ALA A 115 -5.65 9.37 -12.50
C ALA A 115 -5.50 8.10 -13.34
N THR A 116 -4.26 7.64 -13.50
CA THR A 116 -3.90 6.45 -14.26
C THR A 116 -3.11 5.49 -13.39
N ASP A 117 -3.18 4.24 -13.80
CA ASP A 117 -2.34 3.18 -13.31
C ASP A 117 -0.84 3.48 -13.50
N ALA A 118 -0.03 3.08 -12.52
CA ALA A 118 1.41 3.20 -12.51
C ALA A 118 2.05 1.91 -11.97
N ASN A 119 3.21 1.55 -12.50
CA ASN A 119 3.99 0.40 -12.03
C ASN A 119 5.39 0.84 -11.59
N PRO A 120 5.50 1.59 -10.48
CA PRO A 120 6.81 1.98 -9.99
C PRO A 120 7.60 0.74 -9.54
N PRO A 121 8.91 0.70 -9.84
CA PRO A 121 9.76 -0.40 -9.39
C PRO A 121 9.77 -0.45 -7.86
N GLN A 122 9.62 -1.66 -7.30
CA GLN A 122 9.83 -1.87 -5.88
C GLN A 122 11.32 -1.75 -5.56
N LYS A 123 11.63 -0.95 -4.56
CA LYS A 123 13.00 -0.74 -4.05
C LYS A 123 12.99 -0.85 -2.53
N PRO A 124 14.10 -1.29 -1.91
CA PRO A 124 14.30 -1.11 -0.48
C PRO A 124 14.10 0.36 -0.10
N TRP A 125 13.47 0.65 1.04
CA TRP A 125 13.19 2.03 1.44
C TRP A 125 14.45 2.89 1.56
N ARG A 126 15.60 2.27 1.87
CA ARG A 126 16.91 2.93 1.98
C ARG A 126 17.40 3.49 0.65
N ASP A 127 16.90 2.95 -0.46
CA ASP A 127 17.29 3.32 -1.82
C ASP A 127 16.28 4.29 -2.47
N ILE A 128 15.25 4.70 -1.73
CA ILE A 128 14.28 5.71 -2.16
C ILE A 128 14.89 7.10 -1.90
N SER A 129 14.97 7.92 -2.94
CA SER A 129 15.47 9.29 -2.81
C SER A 129 14.34 10.24 -2.39
N PRO A 130 14.58 11.22 -1.50
CA PRO A 130 13.65 12.32 -1.28
C PRO A 130 13.27 13.08 -2.56
N ASP A 131 14.17 13.12 -3.55
CA ASP A 131 13.93 13.78 -4.84
C ASP A 131 12.86 13.05 -5.68
N ASP A 132 12.67 11.75 -5.44
CA ASP A 132 11.61 10.97 -6.09
C ASP A 132 10.22 11.51 -5.73
N TYR A 133 10.07 12.17 -4.58
CA TYR A 133 8.78 12.72 -4.16
C TYR A 133 8.23 13.73 -5.15
N LEU A 134 9.05 14.68 -5.63
CA LEU A 134 8.59 15.69 -6.60
C LEU A 134 8.17 15.03 -7.91
N LYS A 135 8.97 14.07 -8.39
CA LYS A 135 8.70 13.31 -9.61
C LYS A 135 7.36 12.56 -9.54
N TRP A 136 7.08 11.89 -8.42
CA TRP A 136 5.83 11.12 -8.28
C TRP A 136 4.64 12.02 -7.95
N LYS A 137 4.86 13.16 -7.28
CA LYS A 137 3.83 14.15 -6.99
C LYS A 137 3.16 14.67 -8.26
N GLU A 138 3.90 14.87 -9.34
CA GLU A 138 3.36 15.34 -10.63
C GLU A 138 2.32 14.40 -11.24
N GLN A 139 2.31 13.12 -10.85
CA GLN A 139 1.37 12.12 -11.35
C GLN A 139 0.11 11.99 -10.49
N LEU A 140 0.05 12.70 -9.37
CA LEU A 140 -1.06 12.68 -8.43
C LEU A 140 -1.98 13.88 -8.69
N ALA A 141 -3.29 13.65 -8.75
CA ALA A 141 -4.27 14.73 -8.67
C ALA A 141 -4.31 15.27 -7.23
N ASP A 142 -4.47 16.59 -7.09
CA ASP A 142 -4.53 17.28 -5.81
C ASP A 142 -5.87 17.19 -5.09
#